data_AF-A8XB96-F1
#
_entry.id   AF-A8XB96-F1
#
_cell.length_a   1.000
_cell.length_b   1.000
_cell.length_c   1.000
_cell.angle_alpha   90.00
_cell.angle_beta   90.00
_cell.angle_gamma   90.00
#
_symmetry.space_group_name_H-M   'P 1'
#
loop_
_entity.id
_entity.type
_entity.pdbx_description
1 polymer ?
#
loop_
_entity_poly.entity_id
_entity_poly.type
_entity_poly.pdbx_seq_one_letter_code
_entity_poly.pdbx_strand_id
1 'polypeptide(L)'
;MTDNSANFGCYFSMSEGHPFLNFTISESQNLRISESQNLIISESQNLRISESHNLRISESQNLRISEFQNLRISESQNLRISEPQNLRISESQNLRISESQNLRISEFQNLRISESQNFRISESQISQSESQNLGISESQYLRISEFDFQNQNLGLQNFREFRISESHNHNLIISEFHNLRISESQNLRISESHNLRISESQNLRISESQNFRISEFQNLRISESQNLKISESQNLRISESQNLRTSESQNLRISESQNFRISEFQNLRISESQNFRISESQNLRISEFQNLRISESQNFRISESQNLRISESQNLRISEFQNLRISVFDFQNQNLGFQNLTIRISESRNLRISVSQNLRIRFPESEFRIAEFQVFRISESQNLRISEPQNLRISEFQNLRISESQDLRISESQNLRISESQNLRISESQNLRISESQNFRISEFQNLRISESQNLRISESQNLRILESQNFRISEFQNLRISESQNLRISEFQNLRISESQNFRISESQYLISRIRI
;
A
#
# COMPACT_ATOMS: atom_id res chain seq x y z
N MET A 1 -68.63 7.58 -43.52
CA MET A 1 -67.67 7.63 -42.41
C MET A 1 -68.05 8.83 -41.57
N THR A 2 -68.88 8.61 -40.55
CA THR A 2 -69.39 9.68 -39.69
C THR A 2 -68.35 9.96 -38.61
N ASP A 3 -67.73 11.13 -38.68
CA ASP A 3 -66.98 11.72 -37.57
C ASP A 3 -67.96 11.99 -36.42
N ASN A 4 -68.11 11.02 -35.52
CA ASN A 4 -68.81 11.23 -34.25
C ASN A 4 -67.84 11.91 -33.28
N SER A 5 -67.56 13.20 -33.53
CA SER A 5 -66.96 14.07 -32.51
C SER A 5 -68.02 14.38 -31.47
N ALA A 6 -67.81 13.94 -30.24
CA ALA A 6 -68.74 14.14 -29.15
C ALA A 6 -68.03 14.77 -27.95
N ASN A 7 -68.59 15.86 -27.44
CA ASN A 7 -68.22 16.45 -26.15
C ASN A 7 -69.12 15.83 -25.07
N PHE A 8 -68.52 15.06 -24.16
CA PHE A 8 -69.24 14.42 -23.06
C PHE A 8 -68.99 15.18 -21.76
N GLY A 9 -69.93 16.05 -21.40
CA GLY A 9 -69.94 16.78 -20.12
C GLY A 9 -70.84 16.10 -19.07
N CYS A 10 -70.25 15.82 -17.91
CA CYS A 10 -70.85 15.30 -16.66
C CYS A 10 -71.42 13.85 -16.67
N TYR A 11 -70.77 12.97 -15.91
CA TYR A 11 -71.14 11.60 -15.54
C TYR A 11 -71.78 10.76 -16.66
N PHE A 12 -70.96 10.33 -17.61
CA PHE A 12 -71.34 9.29 -18.56
C PHE A 12 -70.68 7.96 -18.20
N SER A 13 -71.51 6.97 -17.87
CA SER A 13 -71.12 5.56 -17.78
C SER A 13 -71.75 4.81 -18.94
N MET A 14 -70.94 4.28 -19.85
CA MET A 14 -71.43 3.47 -20.96
C MET A 14 -71.05 2.01 -20.69
N SER A 15 -72.05 1.14 -20.48
CA SER A 15 -71.88 -0.28 -20.19
C SER A 15 -72.62 -1.17 -21.18
N GLU A 16 -71.92 -2.21 -21.62
CA GLU A 16 -72.34 -3.49 -22.21
C GLU A 16 -73.23 -3.48 -23.47
N GLY A 17 -72.68 -4.03 -24.56
CA GLY A 17 -73.46 -4.52 -25.69
C GLY A 17 -72.71 -4.62 -27.02
N HIS A 18 -71.82 -3.66 -27.31
CA HIS A 18 -71.02 -3.66 -28.54
C HIS A 18 -69.67 -2.96 -28.31
N PRO A 19 -68.52 -3.57 -28.65
CA PRO A 19 -67.24 -2.89 -28.59
C PRO A 19 -67.28 -1.66 -29.51
N PHE A 20 -66.96 -0.50 -28.95
CA PHE A 20 -66.88 0.74 -29.72
C PHE A 20 -65.75 0.60 -30.76
N LEU A 21 -66.12 0.44 -32.03
CA LEU A 21 -65.16 0.16 -33.10
C LEU A 21 -64.20 1.34 -33.36
N ASN A 22 -64.71 2.58 -33.42
CA ASN A 22 -63.91 3.79 -33.66
C ASN A 22 -64.61 5.06 -33.11
N PHE A 23 -63.97 5.79 -32.18
CA PHE A 23 -64.49 7.06 -31.65
C PHE A 23 -63.41 8.12 -31.46
N THR A 24 -63.80 9.38 -31.65
CA THR A 24 -62.99 10.57 -31.38
C THR A 24 -63.73 11.46 -30.38
N ILE A 25 -63.11 11.72 -29.23
CA ILE A 25 -63.65 12.57 -28.16
C ILE A 25 -62.76 13.80 -28.06
N SER A 26 -63.32 14.98 -28.31
CA SER A 26 -62.58 16.24 -28.15
C SER A 26 -62.32 16.53 -26.68
N GLU A 27 -63.37 16.53 -25.86
CA GLU A 27 -63.26 16.78 -24.42
C GLU A 27 -64.15 15.82 -23.61
N SER A 28 -63.65 15.39 -22.45
CA SER A 28 -64.42 14.58 -21.50
C SER A 28 -64.12 14.89 -20.04
N GLN A 29 -65.16 14.83 -19.20
CA GLN A 29 -65.04 14.88 -17.75
C GLN A 29 -65.78 13.72 -17.08
N ASN A 30 -65.12 13.02 -16.17
CA ASN A 30 -65.67 11.90 -15.39
C ASN A 30 -66.25 10.77 -16.28
N LEU A 31 -65.56 10.44 -17.37
CA LEU A 31 -65.99 9.42 -18.33
C LEU A 31 -65.54 8.02 -17.89
N ARG A 32 -66.43 7.03 -18.04
CA ARG A 32 -66.11 5.61 -17.86
C ARG A 32 -66.44 4.83 -19.13
N ILE A 33 -65.45 4.10 -19.64
CA ILE A 33 -65.57 3.24 -20.82
C ILE A 33 -65.19 1.82 -20.41
N SER A 34 -66.08 0.86 -20.66
CA SER A 34 -65.79 -0.54 -20.38
C SER A 34 -64.86 -1.15 -21.44
N GLU A 35 -65.18 -1.00 -22.73
CA GLU A 35 -64.43 -1.63 -23.82
C GLU A 35 -64.40 -0.74 -25.07
N SER A 36 -63.25 -0.63 -25.74
CA SER A 36 -63.12 0.03 -27.04
C SER A 36 -62.08 -0.62 -27.95
N GLN A 37 -62.26 -0.52 -29.27
CA GLN A 37 -61.22 -0.93 -30.23
C GLN A 37 -60.27 0.22 -30.59
N ASN A 38 -60.80 1.34 -31.09
CA ASN A 38 -59.98 2.51 -31.42
C ASN A 38 -60.58 3.77 -30.82
N LEU A 39 -59.86 4.38 -29.89
CA LEU A 39 -60.30 5.58 -29.19
C LEU A 39 -59.24 6.67 -29.27
N ILE A 40 -59.66 7.85 -29.72
CA ILE A 40 -58.84 9.06 -29.74
C ILE A 40 -59.50 10.08 -28.81
N ILE A 41 -58.74 10.60 -27.84
CA ILE A 41 -59.21 11.62 -26.91
C ILE A 41 -58.23 12.78 -26.95
N SER A 42 -58.71 13.99 -27.23
CA SER A 42 -57.85 15.17 -27.19
C SER A 42 -57.60 15.56 -25.73
N GLU A 43 -58.65 15.84 -24.96
CA GLU A 43 -58.52 16.26 -23.55
C GLU A 43 -59.46 15.48 -22.62
N SER A 44 -58.96 15.13 -21.43
CA SER A 44 -59.77 14.43 -20.42
C SER A 44 -59.43 14.75 -18.97
N GLN A 45 -60.46 14.75 -18.13
CA GLN A 45 -60.32 14.76 -16.67
C GLN A 45 -61.08 13.59 -16.04
N ASN A 46 -60.43 12.88 -15.12
CA ASN A 46 -61.00 11.74 -14.37
C ASN A 46 -61.54 10.61 -15.27
N LEU A 47 -60.75 10.22 -16.27
CA LEU A 47 -61.12 9.16 -17.21
C LEU A 47 -60.78 7.78 -16.65
N ARG A 48 -61.71 6.82 -16.79
CA ARG A 48 -61.47 5.40 -16.51
C ARG A 48 -61.81 4.54 -17.72
N ILE A 49 -60.86 3.70 -18.12
CA ILE A 49 -61.02 2.74 -19.21
C ILE A 49 -60.64 1.36 -18.69
N SER A 50 -61.53 0.39 -18.86
CA SER A 50 -61.28 -0.99 -18.40
C SER A 50 -60.52 -1.81 -19.42
N GLU A 51 -60.89 -1.76 -20.71
CA GLU A 51 -60.20 -2.50 -21.78
C GLU A 51 -60.16 -1.68 -23.08
N SER A 52 -59.02 -1.69 -23.78
CA SER A 52 -58.93 -1.07 -25.11
C SER A 52 -57.83 -1.65 -26.01
N HIS A 53 -58.12 -1.81 -27.31
CA HIS A 53 -57.07 -2.22 -28.27
C HIS A 53 -56.10 -1.07 -28.60
N ASN A 54 -56.60 0.05 -29.11
CA ASN A 54 -55.80 1.21 -29.49
C ASN A 54 -56.36 2.49 -28.87
N LEU A 55 -55.55 3.13 -28.03
CA LEU A 55 -55.93 4.36 -27.36
C LEU A 55 -54.87 5.44 -27.59
N ARG A 56 -55.32 6.62 -28.04
CA ARG A 56 -54.49 7.81 -28.14
C ARG A 56 -55.11 8.93 -27.32
N ILE A 57 -54.32 9.49 -26.41
CA ILE A 57 -54.72 10.61 -25.57
C ILE A 57 -53.70 11.73 -25.77
N SER A 58 -54.15 12.92 -26.13
CA SER A 58 -53.25 14.07 -26.21
C SER A 58 -52.93 14.58 -24.81
N GLU A 59 -53.95 14.93 -24.03
CA GLU A 59 -53.79 15.46 -22.67
C GLU A 59 -54.77 14.81 -21.68
N SER A 60 -54.29 14.52 -20.47
CA SER A 60 -55.15 13.97 -19.42
C SER A 60 -54.77 14.33 -17.99
N GLN A 61 -55.77 14.44 -17.12
CA GLN A 61 -55.59 14.51 -15.67
C GLN A 61 -56.37 13.38 -14.99
N ASN A 62 -55.72 12.68 -14.06
CA ASN A 62 -56.28 11.58 -13.26
C ASN A 62 -56.83 10.43 -14.10
N LEU A 63 -55.97 9.84 -14.91
CA LEU A 63 -56.33 8.77 -15.83
C LEU A 63 -56.09 7.39 -15.18
N ARG A 64 -57.07 6.49 -15.27
CA ARG A 64 -56.92 5.08 -14.91
C ARG A 64 -57.27 4.18 -16.08
N ILE A 65 -56.32 3.35 -16.50
CA ILE A 65 -56.50 2.42 -17.62
C ILE A 65 -56.08 1.02 -17.17
N SER A 66 -56.87 0.02 -17.53
CA SER A 66 -56.50 -1.39 -17.40
C SER A 66 -56.49 -2.04 -18.79
N GLU A 67 -55.78 -3.15 -18.95
CA GLU A 67 -55.81 -4.08 -20.08
C GLU A 67 -55.86 -3.45 -21.50
N PHE A 68 -54.68 -3.23 -22.11
CA PHE A 68 -54.63 -2.65 -23.45
C PHE A 68 -53.47 -3.13 -24.31
N GLN A 69 -53.69 -3.14 -25.63
CA GLN A 69 -52.65 -3.52 -26.59
C GLN A 69 -51.72 -2.35 -26.94
N ASN A 70 -52.26 -1.19 -27.30
CA ASN A 70 -51.48 -0.02 -27.72
C ASN A 70 -52.02 1.27 -27.10
N LEU A 71 -51.25 1.88 -26.21
CA LEU A 71 -51.57 3.18 -25.61
C LEU A 71 -50.51 4.20 -25.97
N ARG A 72 -50.96 5.35 -26.49
CA ARG A 72 -50.13 6.54 -26.66
C ARG A 72 -50.72 7.70 -25.87
N ILE A 73 -49.90 8.31 -25.04
CA ILE A 73 -50.26 9.51 -24.27
C ILE A 73 -49.21 10.57 -24.57
N SER A 74 -49.63 11.75 -25.00
CA SER A 74 -48.67 12.84 -25.21
C SER A 74 -48.33 13.46 -23.86
N GLU A 75 -49.32 13.94 -23.10
CA GLU A 75 -49.11 14.58 -21.81
C GLU A 75 -50.12 14.08 -20.78
N SER A 76 -49.67 13.89 -19.53
CA SER A 76 -50.56 13.45 -18.46
C SER A 76 -50.13 13.88 -17.06
N GLN A 77 -51.12 13.99 -16.17
CA GLN A 77 -50.90 14.12 -14.73
C GLN A 77 -51.68 13.04 -13.97
N ASN A 78 -51.03 12.38 -13.01
CA ASN A 78 -51.57 11.32 -12.16
C ASN A 78 -52.14 10.14 -12.95
N LEU A 79 -51.25 9.42 -13.62
CA LEU A 79 -51.59 8.32 -14.50
C LEU A 79 -51.42 6.98 -13.77
N ARG A 80 -52.47 6.14 -13.77
CA ARG A 80 -52.41 4.75 -13.29
C ARG A 80 -52.79 3.79 -14.39
N ILE A 81 -51.90 2.87 -14.67
CA ILE A 81 -52.00 1.97 -15.81
C ILE A 81 -51.73 0.55 -15.31
N SER A 82 -52.57 -0.39 -15.72
CA SER A 82 -52.43 -1.81 -15.42
C SER A 82 -52.47 -2.61 -16.72
N GLU A 83 -51.58 -3.59 -16.88
CA GLU A 83 -51.56 -4.51 -18.02
C GLU A 83 -51.42 -3.87 -19.44
N PRO A 84 -50.47 -2.92 -19.66
CA PRO A 84 -50.05 -2.55 -21.02
C PRO A 84 -49.41 -3.71 -21.78
N GLN A 85 -49.68 -3.86 -23.08
CA GLN A 85 -48.77 -4.56 -23.99
C GLN A 85 -47.77 -3.65 -24.72
N ASN A 86 -48.19 -2.45 -25.12
CA ASN A 86 -47.32 -1.44 -25.72
C ASN A 86 -47.73 -0.05 -25.24
N LEU A 87 -46.89 0.58 -24.43
CA LEU A 87 -47.13 1.92 -23.91
C LEU A 87 -46.12 2.91 -24.46
N ARG A 88 -46.60 4.05 -24.96
CA ARG A 88 -45.76 5.20 -25.27
C ARG A 88 -46.29 6.45 -24.58
N ILE A 89 -45.46 7.08 -23.76
CA ILE A 89 -45.78 8.33 -23.06
C ILE A 89 -44.72 9.35 -23.41
N SER A 90 -45.11 10.51 -23.92
CA SER A 90 -44.15 11.59 -24.17
C SER A 90 -43.80 12.30 -22.87
N GLU A 91 -44.78 12.79 -22.12
CA GLU A 91 -44.58 13.48 -20.84
C GLU A 91 -45.61 13.03 -19.78
N SER A 92 -45.18 12.82 -18.54
CA SER A 92 -46.10 12.51 -17.45
C SER A 92 -45.63 12.95 -16.06
N GLN A 93 -46.54 13.49 -15.25
CA GLN A 93 -46.31 13.69 -13.82
C GLN A 93 -47.05 12.63 -13.01
N ASN A 94 -46.37 11.97 -12.08
CA ASN A 94 -46.89 10.89 -11.21
C ASN A 94 -47.48 9.71 -11.98
N LEU A 95 -46.60 8.92 -12.59
CA LEU A 95 -46.96 7.73 -13.35
C LEU A 95 -46.82 6.46 -12.51
N ARG A 96 -47.86 5.64 -12.48
CA ARG A 96 -47.85 4.30 -11.88
C ARG A 96 -48.26 3.28 -12.93
N ILE A 97 -47.40 2.28 -13.15
CA ILE A 97 -47.66 1.19 -14.07
C ILE A 97 -47.51 -0.13 -13.30
N SER A 98 -48.50 -1.02 -13.41
CA SER A 98 -48.43 -2.39 -12.92
C SER A 98 -48.51 -3.37 -14.08
N GLU A 99 -47.65 -4.40 -14.08
CA GLU A 99 -47.62 -5.52 -15.03
C GLU A 99 -47.64 -5.08 -16.50
N SER A 100 -46.49 -4.97 -17.15
CA SER A 100 -46.44 -4.38 -18.50
C SER A 100 -45.50 -5.09 -19.45
N GLN A 101 -45.81 -4.96 -20.74
CA GLN A 101 -44.92 -5.31 -21.84
C GLN A 101 -44.60 -4.02 -22.62
N ASN A 102 -43.37 -3.91 -23.10
CA ASN A 102 -42.86 -2.85 -23.99
C ASN A 102 -43.29 -1.42 -23.61
N LEU A 103 -42.61 -0.82 -22.63
CA LEU A 103 -42.85 0.58 -22.27
C LEU A 103 -41.80 1.51 -22.89
N ARG A 104 -42.26 2.65 -23.38
CA ARG A 104 -41.43 3.80 -23.78
C ARG A 104 -41.95 5.07 -23.14
N ILE A 105 -41.15 5.69 -22.29
CA ILE A 105 -41.50 6.96 -21.63
C ILE A 105 -40.38 7.95 -21.93
N SER A 106 -40.73 9.15 -22.40
CA SER A 106 -39.74 10.14 -22.84
C SER A 106 -39.40 11.20 -21.79
N GLU A 107 -40.35 11.67 -20.99
CA GLU A 107 -40.12 12.63 -19.90
C GLU A 107 -41.12 12.34 -18.76
N PHE A 108 -40.68 12.43 -17.50
CA PHE A 108 -41.60 12.29 -16.37
C PHE A 108 -41.10 12.94 -15.07
N GLN A 109 -42.04 13.13 -14.14
CA GLN A 109 -41.75 13.46 -12.75
C GLN A 109 -42.43 12.42 -11.86
N ASN A 110 -41.62 11.59 -11.18
CA ASN A 110 -42.05 10.45 -10.36
C ASN A 110 -42.70 9.31 -11.15
N LEU A 111 -41.92 8.25 -11.38
CA LEU A 111 -42.38 7.00 -11.97
C LEU A 111 -42.25 5.84 -10.98
N ARG A 112 -43.31 5.05 -10.88
CA ARG A 112 -43.29 3.76 -10.19
C ARG A 112 -43.77 2.66 -11.12
N ILE A 113 -42.98 1.60 -11.21
CA ILE A 113 -43.28 0.40 -11.99
C ILE A 113 -43.03 -0.79 -11.07
N SER A 114 -44.04 -1.67 -10.94
CA SER A 114 -43.92 -2.90 -10.16
C SER A 114 -43.33 -4.06 -10.96
N GLU A 115 -43.84 -4.30 -12.17
CA GLU A 115 -43.42 -5.40 -13.05
C GLU A 115 -43.44 -4.96 -14.53
N SER A 116 -42.34 -5.19 -15.26
CA SER A 116 -42.25 -4.85 -16.68
C SER A 116 -41.30 -5.74 -17.47
N GLN A 117 -41.70 -6.10 -18.69
CA GLN A 117 -40.86 -6.71 -19.71
C GLN A 117 -40.50 -5.68 -20.80
N ASN A 118 -39.22 -5.53 -21.11
CA ASN A 118 -38.64 -4.59 -22.07
C ASN A 118 -38.94 -3.12 -21.74
N PHE A 119 -38.06 -2.53 -20.95
CA PHE A 119 -38.24 -1.17 -20.46
C PHE A 119 -37.23 -0.19 -21.06
N ARG A 120 -37.72 0.88 -21.71
CA ARG A 120 -36.88 1.97 -22.22
C ARG A 120 -37.38 3.33 -21.74
N ILE A 121 -36.46 4.09 -21.17
CA ILE A 121 -36.66 5.47 -20.77
C ILE A 121 -35.57 6.32 -21.40
N SER A 122 -35.94 7.53 -21.80
CA SER A 122 -35.03 8.68 -21.86
C SER A 122 -35.41 9.64 -20.73
N GLU A 123 -34.42 10.19 -20.01
CA GLU A 123 -34.55 11.28 -19.04
C GLU A 123 -35.39 11.07 -17.76
N SER A 124 -34.88 11.61 -16.63
CA SER A 124 -35.53 11.83 -15.30
C SER A 124 -35.43 10.74 -14.19
N GLN A 125 -36.16 10.92 -13.07
CA GLN A 125 -35.93 10.31 -11.72
C GLN A 125 -36.77 9.05 -11.45
N ILE A 126 -36.13 7.91 -11.15
CA ILE A 126 -36.81 6.59 -11.12
C ILE A 126 -36.63 5.85 -9.78
N SER A 127 -37.70 5.17 -9.35
CA SER A 127 -37.65 4.08 -8.37
C SER A 127 -38.34 2.83 -8.92
N GLN A 128 -37.64 1.70 -8.97
CA GLN A 128 -38.14 0.45 -9.57
C GLN A 128 -37.91 -0.75 -8.65
N SER A 129 -38.87 -1.69 -8.60
CA SER A 129 -38.78 -2.92 -7.80
C SER A 129 -38.19 -4.09 -8.57
N GLU A 130 -38.71 -4.45 -9.76
CA GLU A 130 -38.27 -5.62 -10.54
C GLU A 130 -38.43 -5.39 -12.06
N SER A 131 -37.55 -5.93 -12.91
CA SER A 131 -37.70 -5.84 -14.38
C SER A 131 -36.91 -6.85 -15.19
N GLN A 132 -37.35 -7.07 -16.44
CA GLN A 132 -36.63 -7.80 -17.50
C GLN A 132 -36.29 -6.87 -18.71
N ASN A 133 -35.00 -6.72 -19.00
CA ASN A 133 -34.20 -5.88 -19.89
C ASN A 133 -34.35 -4.38 -19.68
N LEU A 134 -33.30 -3.76 -19.12
CA LEU A 134 -33.27 -2.33 -18.78
C LEU A 134 -32.18 -1.61 -19.56
N GLY A 135 -32.53 -0.56 -20.29
CA GLY A 135 -31.58 0.39 -20.86
C GLY A 135 -31.99 1.79 -20.43
N ILE A 136 -31.16 2.45 -19.63
CA ILE A 136 -31.42 3.81 -19.17
C ILE A 136 -30.25 4.69 -19.62
N SER A 137 -30.59 5.75 -20.34
CA SER A 137 -29.69 6.83 -20.73
C SER A 137 -30.16 8.12 -20.05
N GLU A 138 -29.23 8.80 -19.37
CA GLU A 138 -29.37 10.17 -18.83
C GLU A 138 -30.44 10.33 -17.74
N SER A 139 -30.03 10.34 -16.47
CA SER A 139 -30.98 10.44 -15.36
C SER A 139 -30.34 11.06 -14.11
N GLN A 140 -31.11 11.85 -13.34
CA GLN A 140 -30.57 12.52 -12.16
C GLN A 140 -30.43 11.56 -10.97
N TYR A 141 -31.42 10.69 -10.75
CA TYR A 141 -31.49 9.78 -9.62
C TYR A 141 -32.14 8.47 -10.05
N LEU A 142 -31.47 7.35 -9.76
CA LEU A 142 -32.00 6.01 -9.95
C LEU A 142 -31.72 5.17 -8.71
N ARG A 143 -32.76 4.54 -8.16
CA ARG A 143 -32.64 3.55 -7.09
C ARG A 143 -33.30 2.25 -7.52
N ILE A 144 -32.53 1.17 -7.46
CA ILE A 144 -32.97 -0.19 -7.73
C ILE A 144 -32.81 -0.99 -6.44
N SER A 145 -33.91 -1.58 -5.96
CA SER A 145 -33.92 -2.40 -4.74
C SER A 145 -33.38 -3.80 -5.01
N GLU A 146 -33.91 -4.51 -6.00
CA GLU A 146 -33.50 -5.87 -6.34
C GLU A 146 -33.53 -6.03 -7.86
N PHE A 147 -32.58 -6.78 -8.39
CA PHE A 147 -32.45 -6.96 -9.84
C PHE A 147 -31.86 -8.34 -10.12
N ASP A 148 -32.68 -9.23 -10.68
CA ASP A 148 -32.29 -10.58 -11.07
C ASP A 148 -32.39 -10.74 -12.59
N PHE A 149 -31.24 -10.71 -13.27
CA PHE A 149 -31.12 -11.21 -14.62
C PHE A 149 -30.21 -12.41 -14.67
N GLN A 150 -30.81 -13.53 -15.03
CA GLN A 150 -30.07 -14.58 -15.70
C GLN A 150 -29.72 -14.11 -17.13
N ASN A 151 -28.44 -13.78 -17.34
CA ASN A 151 -27.74 -13.77 -18.64
C ASN A 151 -27.75 -12.52 -19.55
N GLN A 152 -27.85 -11.28 -19.07
CA GLN A 152 -27.58 -10.10 -19.94
C GLN A 152 -26.75 -8.98 -19.28
N ASN A 153 -26.03 -8.22 -20.11
CA ASN A 153 -25.22 -7.06 -19.72
C ASN A 153 -26.13 -5.84 -19.49
N LEU A 154 -26.07 -5.22 -18.31
CA LEU A 154 -26.74 -3.94 -18.06
C LEU A 154 -25.77 -2.80 -18.36
N GLY A 155 -26.12 -1.93 -19.30
CA GLY A 155 -25.39 -0.71 -19.63
C GLY A 155 -26.10 0.52 -19.06
N LEU A 156 -25.45 1.22 -18.14
CA LEU A 156 -25.96 2.48 -17.57
C LEU A 156 -24.96 3.60 -17.85
N GLN A 157 -25.46 4.75 -18.33
CA GLN A 157 -24.64 5.89 -18.69
C GLN A 157 -25.23 7.20 -18.16
N ASN A 158 -24.36 8.11 -17.69
CA ASN A 158 -24.65 9.50 -17.38
C ASN A 158 -25.67 9.72 -16.23
N PHE A 159 -25.24 9.45 -14.99
CA PHE A 159 -26.08 9.74 -13.81
C PHE A 159 -25.37 10.55 -12.72
N ARG A 160 -26.14 11.38 -12.01
CA ARG A 160 -25.63 12.05 -10.79
C ARG A 160 -25.61 11.10 -9.61
N GLU A 161 -26.72 10.44 -9.29
CA GLU A 161 -26.76 9.46 -8.21
C GLU A 161 -27.39 8.15 -8.64
N PHE A 162 -26.69 7.06 -8.34
CA PHE A 162 -27.19 5.71 -8.58
C PHE A 162 -26.94 4.81 -7.38
N ARG A 163 -27.99 4.07 -6.96
CA ARG A 163 -27.90 3.09 -5.88
C ARG A 163 -28.51 1.76 -6.29
N ILE A 164 -27.74 0.69 -6.11
CA ILE A 164 -28.19 -0.71 -6.21
C ILE A 164 -28.06 -1.33 -4.82
N SER A 165 -29.15 -1.95 -4.34
CA SER A 165 -29.14 -2.63 -3.04
C SER A 165 -28.64 -4.07 -3.18
N GLU A 166 -29.14 -4.84 -4.14
CA GLU A 166 -28.59 -6.16 -4.50
C GLU A 166 -28.56 -6.32 -6.03
N SER A 167 -27.51 -6.98 -6.55
CA SER A 167 -27.48 -7.38 -7.95
C SER A 167 -26.98 -8.82 -8.11
N HIS A 168 -27.86 -9.69 -8.61
CA HIS A 168 -27.53 -11.04 -9.04
C HIS A 168 -27.00 -11.05 -10.49
N ASN A 169 -26.77 -9.87 -11.08
CA ASN A 169 -26.30 -9.71 -12.45
C ASN A 169 -24.87 -10.21 -12.63
N HIS A 170 -24.70 -11.01 -13.67
CA HIS A 170 -23.39 -11.54 -14.04
C HIS A 170 -22.47 -10.46 -14.63
N ASN A 171 -22.95 -9.36 -15.23
CA ASN A 171 -22.09 -8.31 -15.82
C ASN A 171 -22.77 -6.93 -15.85
N LEU A 172 -22.26 -6.00 -15.05
CA LEU A 172 -22.74 -4.62 -14.99
C LEU A 172 -21.69 -3.68 -15.60
N ILE A 173 -22.09 -2.88 -16.59
CA ILE A 173 -21.25 -1.88 -17.25
C ILE A 173 -21.84 -0.49 -17.00
N ILE A 174 -21.03 0.37 -16.39
CA ILE A 174 -21.44 1.67 -15.89
C ILE A 174 -20.44 2.70 -16.43
N SER A 175 -20.92 3.75 -17.08
CA SER A 175 -20.08 4.87 -17.55
C SER A 175 -20.59 6.21 -17.02
N GLU A 176 -19.68 7.05 -16.53
CA GLU A 176 -19.91 8.45 -16.13
C GLU A 176 -20.94 8.65 -15.00
N PHE A 177 -20.46 8.59 -13.75
CA PHE A 177 -21.29 8.79 -12.56
C PHE A 177 -20.66 9.76 -11.54
N HIS A 178 -21.49 10.56 -10.87
CA HIS A 178 -20.99 11.36 -9.75
C HIS A 178 -20.98 10.57 -8.43
N ASN A 179 -22.10 9.96 -8.04
CA ASN A 179 -22.23 9.15 -6.82
C ASN A 179 -22.82 7.77 -7.14
N LEU A 180 -22.04 6.72 -6.94
CA LEU A 180 -22.49 5.34 -7.13
C LEU A 180 -22.35 4.54 -5.83
N ARG A 181 -23.43 3.89 -5.40
CA ARG A 181 -23.41 2.89 -4.32
C ARG A 181 -23.96 1.56 -4.80
N ILE A 182 -23.22 0.50 -4.56
CA ILE A 182 -23.62 -0.87 -4.88
C ILE A 182 -23.35 -1.69 -3.62
N SER A 183 -24.34 -2.40 -3.08
CA SER A 183 -24.02 -3.31 -1.98
C SER A 183 -23.29 -4.53 -2.51
N GLU A 184 -23.85 -5.24 -3.50
CA GLU A 184 -23.29 -6.50 -4.01
C GLU A 184 -23.30 -6.58 -5.54
N SER A 185 -22.25 -7.16 -6.12
CA SER A 185 -22.17 -7.43 -7.57
C SER A 185 -21.17 -8.55 -7.92
N GLN A 186 -21.45 -9.35 -8.95
CA GLN A 186 -20.49 -10.37 -9.40
C GLN A 186 -19.38 -9.79 -10.29
N ASN A 187 -19.72 -9.25 -11.47
CA ASN A 187 -18.77 -8.59 -12.35
C ASN A 187 -19.22 -7.17 -12.66
N LEU A 188 -18.36 -6.20 -12.35
CA LEU A 188 -18.64 -4.79 -12.52
C LEU A 188 -17.52 -4.11 -13.29
N ARG A 189 -17.88 -3.33 -14.31
CA ARG A 189 -16.98 -2.46 -15.06
C ARG A 189 -17.47 -1.04 -14.97
N ILE A 190 -16.62 -0.15 -14.48
CA ILE A 190 -16.90 1.27 -14.37
C ILE A 190 -15.86 2.02 -15.21
N SER A 191 -16.32 2.83 -16.15
CA SER A 191 -15.43 3.69 -16.93
C SER A 191 -14.94 4.85 -16.05
N GLU A 192 -15.86 5.67 -15.53
CA GLU A 192 -15.54 6.86 -14.75
C GLU A 192 -16.51 7.05 -13.58
N SER A 193 -15.98 7.44 -12.42
CA SER A 193 -16.81 7.81 -11.26
C SER A 193 -16.13 8.84 -10.34
N HIS A 194 -16.90 9.78 -9.77
CA HIS A 194 -16.35 10.69 -8.76
C HIS A 194 -16.32 10.04 -7.38
N ASN A 195 -17.46 9.57 -6.88
CA ASN A 195 -17.58 8.90 -5.59
C ASN A 195 -18.21 7.53 -5.76
N LEU A 196 -17.46 6.49 -5.42
CA LEU A 196 -17.91 5.12 -5.52
C LEU A 196 -17.85 4.44 -4.15
N ARG A 197 -18.90 3.70 -3.80
CA ARG A 197 -18.94 2.83 -2.62
C ARG A 197 -19.49 1.47 -3.00
N ILE A 198 -18.71 0.44 -2.71
CA ILE A 198 -19.09 -0.95 -2.97
C ILE A 198 -18.92 -1.72 -1.66
N SER A 199 -19.95 -2.45 -1.22
CA SER A 199 -19.75 -3.32 -0.05
C SER A 199 -18.98 -4.56 -0.49
N GLU A 200 -19.48 -5.31 -1.46
CA GLU A 200 -18.89 -6.57 -1.93
C GLU A 200 -18.89 -6.67 -3.46
N SER A 201 -17.81 -7.20 -4.04
CA SER A 201 -17.79 -7.60 -5.44
C SER A 201 -16.80 -8.73 -5.74
N GLN A 202 -17.16 -9.68 -6.61
CA GLN A 202 -16.18 -10.70 -7.01
C GLN A 202 -15.12 -10.11 -7.95
N ASN A 203 -15.52 -9.50 -9.06
CA ASN A 203 -14.62 -8.92 -10.04
C ASN A 203 -15.00 -7.49 -10.38
N LEU A 204 -14.08 -6.58 -10.15
CA LEU A 204 -14.27 -5.16 -10.42
C LEU A 204 -13.15 -4.61 -11.30
N ARG A 205 -13.54 -3.87 -12.34
CA ARG A 205 -12.64 -3.08 -13.17
C ARG A 205 -13.09 -1.63 -13.18
N ILE A 206 -12.16 -0.73 -12.92
CA ILE A 206 -12.38 0.71 -12.95
C ILE A 206 -11.30 1.34 -13.82
N SER A 207 -11.67 2.14 -14.80
CA SER A 207 -10.69 2.94 -15.52
C SER A 207 -10.27 4.13 -14.65
N GLU A 208 -11.20 5.00 -14.28
CA GLU A 208 -10.89 6.20 -13.50
C GLU A 208 -11.84 6.42 -12.32
N SER A 209 -11.29 6.84 -11.17
CA SER A 209 -12.09 7.26 -10.04
C SER A 209 -11.43 8.31 -9.16
N GLN A 210 -12.21 9.24 -8.59
CA GLN A 210 -11.65 10.19 -7.62
C GLN A 210 -11.61 9.60 -6.21
N ASN A 211 -12.77 9.28 -5.63
CA ASN A 211 -12.88 8.77 -4.27
C ASN A 211 -13.59 7.41 -4.26
N PHE A 212 -12.88 6.40 -3.79
CA PHE A 212 -13.40 5.05 -3.83
C PHE A 212 -13.25 4.33 -2.48
N ARG A 213 -14.34 3.70 -2.04
CA ARG A 213 -14.36 2.84 -0.85
C ARG A 213 -14.95 1.48 -1.20
N ILE A 214 -14.22 0.43 -0.85
CA ILE A 214 -14.70 -0.95 -0.97
C ILE A 214 -14.53 -1.64 0.37
N SER A 215 -15.52 -2.43 0.79
CA SER A 215 -15.30 -3.33 1.92
C SER A 215 -14.52 -4.56 1.44
N GLU A 216 -15.09 -5.36 0.53
CA GLU A 216 -14.54 -6.67 0.16
C GLU A 216 -14.54 -6.93 -1.37
N PHE A 217 -13.49 -7.58 -1.87
CA PHE A 217 -13.50 -8.14 -3.23
C PHE A 217 -12.51 -9.28 -3.46
N GLN A 218 -12.76 -10.10 -4.50
CA GLN A 218 -11.80 -11.11 -4.94
C GLN A 218 -10.77 -10.54 -5.92
N ASN A 219 -11.19 -9.90 -7.01
CA ASN A 219 -10.28 -9.33 -8.02
C ASN A 219 -10.65 -7.89 -8.38
N LEU A 220 -9.73 -6.96 -8.12
CA LEU A 220 -9.88 -5.55 -8.50
C LEU A 220 -8.75 -5.11 -9.43
N ARG A 221 -9.13 -4.43 -10.51
CA ARG A 221 -8.22 -3.68 -11.37
C ARG A 221 -8.66 -2.22 -11.44
N ILE A 222 -7.74 -1.32 -11.13
CA ILE A 222 -7.93 0.12 -11.27
C ILE A 222 -6.82 0.65 -12.17
N SER A 223 -7.16 1.41 -13.21
CA SER A 223 -6.14 2.14 -13.96
C SER A 223 -5.69 3.35 -13.14
N GLU A 224 -6.61 4.25 -12.79
CA GLU A 224 -6.27 5.49 -12.08
C GLU A 224 -7.22 5.77 -10.91
N SER A 225 -6.65 6.23 -9.78
CA SER A 225 -7.44 6.73 -8.66
C SER A 225 -6.77 7.83 -7.85
N GLN A 226 -7.55 8.79 -7.33
CA GLN A 226 -7.00 9.76 -6.38
C GLN A 226 -6.97 9.21 -4.95
N ASN A 227 -8.11 8.75 -4.43
CA ASN A 227 -8.24 8.27 -3.05
C ASN A 227 -8.94 6.92 -3.01
N LEU A 228 -8.20 5.88 -2.66
CA LEU A 228 -8.71 4.52 -2.56
C LEU A 228 -8.64 4.00 -1.12
N LYS A 229 -9.76 3.48 -0.62
CA LYS A 229 -9.83 2.76 0.66
C LYS A 229 -10.44 1.39 0.44
N ILE A 230 -9.72 0.36 0.85
CA ILE A 230 -10.13 -1.04 0.74
C ILE A 230 -9.98 -1.68 2.10
N SER A 231 -10.99 -2.42 2.55
CA SER A 231 -10.87 -3.18 3.80
C SER A 231 -10.15 -4.50 3.51
N GLU A 232 -10.71 -5.33 2.64
CA GLU A 232 -10.16 -6.67 2.35
C GLU A 232 -10.13 -7.00 0.87
N SER A 233 -9.12 -7.78 0.46
CA SER A 233 -8.97 -8.21 -0.92
C SER A 233 -8.13 -9.47 -1.13
N GLN A 234 -8.43 -10.24 -2.17
CA GLN A 234 -7.53 -11.31 -2.62
C GLN A 234 -6.49 -10.80 -3.62
N ASN A 235 -6.92 -10.21 -4.73
CA ASN A 235 -6.04 -9.73 -5.80
C ASN A 235 -6.35 -8.28 -6.19
N LEU A 236 -5.42 -7.38 -5.92
CA LEU A 236 -5.52 -5.98 -6.26
C LEU A 236 -4.41 -5.57 -7.24
N ARG A 237 -4.80 -4.97 -8.37
CA ARG A 237 -3.89 -4.35 -9.34
C ARG A 237 -4.26 -2.90 -9.57
N ILE A 238 -3.29 -2.02 -9.45
CA ILE A 238 -3.45 -0.57 -9.62
C ILE A 238 -2.33 -0.08 -10.51
N SER A 239 -2.65 0.63 -11.59
CA SER A 239 -1.61 1.29 -12.37
C SER A 239 -1.15 2.54 -11.61
N GLU A 240 -2.06 3.46 -11.30
CA GLU A 240 -1.72 4.73 -10.64
C GLU A 240 -2.66 5.06 -9.48
N SER A 241 -2.09 5.52 -8.37
CA SER A 241 -2.89 6.09 -7.27
C SER A 241 -2.19 7.20 -6.47
N GLN A 242 -2.92 8.25 -6.09
CA GLN A 242 -2.35 9.26 -5.19
C GLN A 242 -2.35 8.78 -3.73
N ASN A 243 -3.48 8.33 -3.21
CA ASN A 243 -3.60 7.87 -1.83
C ASN A 243 -4.30 6.53 -1.76
N LEU A 244 -3.63 5.53 -1.19
CA LEU A 244 -4.22 4.22 -0.96
C LEU A 244 -4.10 3.78 0.50
N ARG A 245 -5.23 3.31 1.04
CA ARG A 245 -5.30 2.63 2.33
C ARG A 245 -5.93 1.25 2.15
N THR A 246 -5.20 0.21 2.51
CA THR A 246 -5.69 -1.17 2.50
C THR A 246 -5.52 -1.76 3.89
N SER A 247 -6.55 -2.39 4.47
CA SER A 247 -6.35 -3.14 5.72
C SER A 247 -5.68 -4.48 5.41
N GLU A 248 -6.32 -5.35 4.63
CA GLU A 248 -5.83 -6.70 4.35
C GLU A 248 -5.85 -7.01 2.85
N SER A 249 -4.77 -7.64 2.36
CA SER A 249 -4.68 -8.08 0.97
C SER A 249 -3.79 -9.31 0.80
N GLN A 250 -4.22 -10.34 0.07
CA GLN A 250 -3.29 -11.43 -0.26
C GLN A 250 -2.24 -10.99 -1.28
N ASN A 251 -2.65 -10.48 -2.46
CA ASN A 251 -1.75 -10.09 -3.54
C ASN A 251 -2.03 -8.68 -4.03
N LEU A 252 -1.04 -7.81 -3.89
CA LEU A 252 -1.12 -6.41 -4.30
C LEU A 252 -0.02 -6.08 -5.32
N ARG A 253 -0.41 -5.48 -6.45
CA ARG A 253 0.50 -4.93 -7.45
C ARG A 253 0.16 -3.48 -7.74
N ILE A 254 1.13 -2.59 -7.58
CA ILE A 254 1.00 -1.17 -7.91
C ILE A 254 2.14 -0.79 -8.85
N SER A 255 1.85 -0.11 -9.96
CA SER A 255 2.91 0.46 -10.79
C SER A 255 3.42 1.74 -10.13
N GLU A 256 2.54 2.73 -9.92
CA GLU A 256 2.91 4.05 -9.40
C GLU A 256 1.99 4.49 -8.26
N SER A 257 2.58 5.06 -7.19
CA SER A 257 1.77 5.72 -6.16
C SER A 257 2.50 6.77 -5.32
N GLN A 258 1.75 7.76 -4.82
CA GLN A 258 2.30 8.82 -3.98
C GLN A 258 2.34 8.42 -2.49
N ASN A 259 1.18 8.12 -1.89
CA ASN A 259 1.08 7.79 -0.46
C ASN A 259 0.32 6.49 -0.21
N PHE A 260 0.91 5.62 0.60
CA PHE A 260 0.33 4.32 0.90
C PHE A 260 0.37 3.99 2.38
N ARG A 261 -0.73 3.39 2.86
CA ARG A 261 -0.79 2.72 4.16
C ARG A 261 -1.41 1.34 4.01
N ILE A 262 -0.67 0.32 4.42
CA ILE A 262 -1.14 -1.06 4.42
C ILE A 262 -1.00 -1.60 5.83
N SER A 263 -2.05 -2.23 6.36
CA SER A 263 -1.90 -3.00 7.58
C SER A 263 -1.18 -4.30 7.26
N GLU A 264 -1.78 -5.19 6.46
CA GLU A 264 -1.27 -6.56 6.26
C GLU A 264 -1.34 -7.02 4.81
N PHE A 265 -0.32 -7.76 4.37
CA PHE A 265 -0.37 -8.50 3.10
C PHE A 265 0.56 -9.72 3.02
N GLN A 266 0.23 -10.65 2.12
CA GLN A 266 1.12 -11.77 1.81
C GLN A 266 2.15 -11.41 0.73
N ASN A 267 1.73 -10.88 -0.41
CA ASN A 267 2.62 -10.52 -1.51
C ASN A 267 2.35 -9.11 -2.03
N LEU A 268 3.35 -8.22 -1.95
CA LEU A 268 3.29 -6.88 -2.50
C LEU A 268 4.40 -6.66 -3.53
N ARG A 269 4.02 -6.11 -4.68
CA ARG A 269 4.95 -5.59 -5.69
C ARG A 269 4.61 -4.15 -6.00
N ILE A 270 5.60 -3.27 -5.87
CA ILE A 270 5.50 -1.86 -6.24
C ILE A 270 6.66 -1.55 -7.20
N SER A 271 6.38 -0.90 -8.32
CA SER A 271 7.45 -0.40 -9.19
C SER A 271 8.01 0.90 -8.61
N GLU A 272 7.23 1.97 -8.59
CA GLU A 272 7.69 3.30 -8.23
C GLU A 272 6.75 3.98 -7.25
N SER A 273 7.32 4.71 -6.29
CA SER A 273 6.50 5.33 -5.28
C SER A 273 7.17 6.35 -4.35
N GLN A 274 6.41 7.19 -3.64
CA GLN A 274 7.00 8.16 -2.71
C GLN A 274 7.01 7.72 -1.24
N ASN A 275 5.84 7.58 -0.59
CA ASN A 275 5.75 7.40 0.88
C ASN A 275 4.92 6.18 1.31
N PHE A 276 5.52 5.30 2.11
CA PHE A 276 4.90 4.04 2.56
C PHE A 276 4.94 3.86 4.06
N ARG A 277 3.83 3.30 4.57
CA ARG A 277 3.79 2.64 5.86
C ARG A 277 3.14 1.27 5.70
N ILE A 278 3.88 0.25 6.10
CA ILE A 278 3.44 -1.14 6.11
C ILE A 278 3.55 -1.63 7.55
N SER A 279 2.48 -2.23 8.07
CA SER A 279 2.54 -2.81 9.41
C SER A 279 3.17 -4.21 9.34
N GLU A 280 2.57 -5.14 8.59
CA GLU A 280 3.06 -6.51 8.47
C GLU A 280 3.10 -6.97 7.01
N SER A 281 4.10 -7.81 6.69
CA SER A 281 4.23 -8.41 5.36
C SER A 281 5.00 -9.72 5.31
N GLN A 282 4.58 -10.65 4.44
CA GLN A 282 5.39 -11.84 4.16
C GLN A 282 6.43 -11.60 3.06
N ASN A 283 5.99 -11.21 1.86
CA ASN A 283 6.88 -10.99 0.71
C ASN A 283 6.66 -9.61 0.11
N LEU A 284 7.70 -8.78 0.19
CA LEU A 284 7.70 -7.44 -0.36
C LEU A 284 8.78 -7.27 -1.43
N ARG A 285 8.40 -6.73 -2.59
CA ARG A 285 9.32 -6.31 -3.64
C ARG A 285 9.01 -4.89 -4.07
N ILE A 286 9.97 -3.99 -3.96
CA ILE A 286 9.84 -2.61 -4.40
C ILE A 286 11.03 -2.27 -5.29
N SER A 287 10.80 -1.67 -6.46
CA SER A 287 11.92 -1.18 -7.28
C SER A 287 12.43 0.13 -6.69
N GLU A 288 11.60 1.16 -6.57
CA GLU A 288 12.03 2.50 -6.17
C GLU A 288 11.08 3.17 -5.16
N PHE A 289 11.65 3.82 -4.14
CA PHE A 289 10.89 4.69 -3.24
C PHE A 289 11.68 5.83 -2.57
N GLN A 290 10.99 6.89 -2.14
CA GLN A 290 11.62 7.94 -1.32
C GLN A 290 11.64 7.57 0.17
N ASN A 291 10.49 7.29 0.78
CA ASN A 291 10.39 7.00 2.22
C ASN A 291 9.55 5.76 2.50
N LEU A 292 10.13 4.77 3.18
CA LEU A 292 9.43 3.55 3.58
C LEU A 292 9.62 3.27 5.07
N ARG A 293 8.50 2.95 5.71
CA ARG A 293 8.46 2.42 7.08
C ARG A 293 7.77 1.07 7.09
N ILE A 294 8.45 0.08 7.65
CA ILE A 294 7.92 -1.27 7.85
C ILE A 294 8.03 -1.58 9.34
N SER A 295 6.94 -2.08 9.94
CA SER A 295 7.02 -2.61 11.30
C SER A 295 7.61 -4.01 11.25
N GLU A 296 6.97 -4.94 10.53
CA GLU A 296 7.38 -6.35 10.45
C GLU A 296 7.39 -6.87 9.01
N SER A 297 8.44 -7.60 8.64
CA SER A 297 8.50 -8.29 7.34
C SER A 297 9.33 -9.57 7.35
N GLN A 298 8.87 -10.61 6.64
CA GLN A 298 9.67 -11.83 6.50
C GLN A 298 10.71 -11.71 5.38
N ASN A 299 10.28 -11.50 4.14
CA ASN A 299 11.14 -11.42 2.96
C ASN A 299 10.98 -10.09 2.24
N PHE A 300 12.07 -9.33 2.14
CA PHE A 300 12.05 -8.02 1.53
C PHE A 300 13.17 -7.83 0.51
N ARG A 301 12.80 -7.33 -0.68
CA ARG A 301 13.73 -6.93 -1.74
C ARG A 301 13.45 -5.50 -2.19
N ILE A 302 14.47 -4.67 -2.17
CA ILE A 302 14.46 -3.29 -2.68
C ILE A 302 15.59 -3.13 -3.68
N SER A 303 15.33 -2.46 -4.79
CA SER A 303 16.41 -1.98 -5.66
C SER A 303 16.97 -0.65 -5.14
N GLU A 304 16.17 0.42 -5.09
CA GLU A 304 16.62 1.76 -4.73
C GLU A 304 15.72 2.47 -3.71
N SER A 305 16.34 3.24 -2.81
CA SER A 305 15.61 4.06 -1.85
C SER A 305 16.35 5.29 -1.32
N GLN A 306 15.63 6.29 -0.83
CA GLN A 306 16.29 7.35 -0.02
C GLN A 306 16.31 6.98 1.47
N ASN A 307 15.14 6.84 2.10
CA ASN A 307 15.03 6.60 3.54
C ASN A 307 14.22 5.34 3.85
N LEU A 308 14.87 4.38 4.50
CA LEU A 308 14.25 3.15 4.94
C LEU A 308 14.30 3.00 6.47
N ARG A 309 13.15 2.69 7.06
CA ARG A 309 13.04 2.29 8.47
C ARG A 309 12.33 0.96 8.58
N ILE A 310 12.98 0.00 9.23
CA ILE A 310 12.43 -1.33 9.50
C ILE A 310 12.53 -1.57 10.99
N SER A 311 11.43 -1.97 11.63
CA SER A 311 11.49 -2.36 13.04
C SER A 311 12.01 -3.78 13.17
N GLU A 312 11.40 -4.73 12.46
CA GLU A 312 11.79 -6.14 12.46
C GLU A 312 11.76 -6.74 11.05
N SER A 313 12.79 -7.51 10.71
CA SER A 313 12.73 -8.38 9.54
C SER A 313 13.72 -9.55 9.57
N GLN A 314 13.40 -10.61 8.82
CA GLN A 314 14.23 -11.82 8.70
C GLN A 314 15.16 -11.78 7.48
N ASN A 315 14.63 -11.56 6.28
CA ASN A 315 15.39 -11.58 5.04
C ASN A 315 15.29 -10.25 4.30
N LEU A 316 16.41 -9.57 4.13
CA LEU A 316 16.48 -8.27 3.48
C LEU A 316 17.55 -8.25 2.39
N ARG A 317 17.16 -7.88 1.18
CA ARG A 317 18.07 -7.47 0.10
C ARG A 317 17.77 -6.04 -0.29
N ILE A 318 18.76 -5.17 -0.18
CA ILE A 318 18.68 -3.79 -0.66
C ILE A 318 19.92 -3.55 -1.50
N SER A 319 19.75 -2.95 -2.68
CA SER A 319 20.88 -2.58 -3.54
C SER A 319 21.38 -1.16 -3.27
N GLU A 320 20.49 -0.17 -3.17
CA GLU A 320 20.89 1.24 -3.00
C GLU A 320 20.03 1.97 -1.98
N PHE A 321 20.67 2.68 -1.03
CA PHE A 321 19.98 3.57 -0.10
C PHE A 321 20.83 4.73 0.42
N GLN A 322 20.18 5.86 0.76
CA GLN A 322 20.88 6.95 1.47
C GLN A 322 20.91 6.71 2.98
N ASN A 323 19.76 6.42 3.59
CA ASN A 323 19.63 6.24 5.04
C ASN A 323 18.85 4.96 5.37
N LEU A 324 19.51 4.06 6.10
CA LEU A 324 18.89 2.84 6.62
C LEU A 324 18.87 2.86 8.15
N ARG A 325 17.68 2.63 8.73
CA ARG A 325 17.53 2.34 10.16
C ARG A 325 16.82 1.02 10.36
N ILE A 326 17.44 0.14 11.13
CA ILE A 326 16.90 -1.15 11.48
C ILE A 326 16.95 -1.28 13.01
N SER A 327 15.83 -1.64 13.64
CA SER A 327 15.78 -1.84 15.10
C SER A 327 16.31 -3.23 15.44
N VAL A 328 15.57 -4.27 15.05
CA VAL A 328 15.90 -5.67 15.30
C VAL A 328 15.97 -6.42 13.99
N PHE A 329 16.96 -7.29 13.84
CA PHE A 329 17.16 -8.03 12.60
C PHE A 329 17.81 -9.40 12.83
N ASP A 330 17.25 -10.45 12.25
CA ASP A 330 17.84 -11.79 12.27
C ASP A 330 18.26 -12.21 10.85
N PHE A 331 19.55 -12.08 10.47
CA PHE A 331 19.99 -12.48 9.14
C PHE A 331 20.09 -14.00 9.01
N GLN A 332 19.26 -14.58 8.14
CA GLN A 332 19.57 -15.85 7.50
C GLN A 332 20.16 -15.59 6.10
N ASN A 333 21.49 -15.54 6.02
CA ASN A 333 22.28 -15.52 4.77
C ASN A 333 21.90 -14.44 3.73
N GLN A 334 22.52 -13.25 3.78
CA GLN A 334 22.63 -12.38 2.60
C GLN A 334 23.63 -11.22 2.70
N ASN A 335 24.09 -10.76 1.52
CA ASN A 335 24.98 -9.62 1.29
C ASN A 335 24.17 -8.32 1.18
N LEU A 336 24.47 -7.32 2.00
CA LEU A 336 24.12 -5.93 1.70
C LEU A 336 25.21 -5.38 0.76
N GLY A 337 24.85 -5.16 -0.50
CA GLY A 337 25.75 -4.58 -1.49
C GLY A 337 25.52 -3.08 -1.62
N PHE A 338 26.62 -2.34 -1.76
CA PHE A 338 26.75 -1.06 -2.49
C PHE A 338 26.44 0.27 -1.78
N GLN A 339 26.69 1.37 -2.51
CA GLN A 339 27.18 2.69 -2.07
C GLN A 339 26.25 3.43 -1.09
N ASN A 340 26.57 3.38 0.21
CA ASN A 340 25.69 3.89 1.28
C ASN A 340 26.27 5.09 2.02
N LEU A 341 25.40 6.07 2.36
CA LEU A 341 25.79 7.24 3.16
C LEU A 341 25.70 6.97 4.67
N THR A 342 24.63 6.35 5.18
CA THR A 342 24.46 6.09 6.63
C THR A 342 23.58 4.88 6.97
N ILE A 343 24.10 3.98 7.81
CA ILE A 343 23.40 2.81 8.36
C ILE A 343 23.37 2.88 9.90
N ARG A 344 22.21 2.65 10.51
CA ARG A 344 22.06 2.44 11.96
C ARG A 344 21.30 1.17 12.27
N ILE A 345 21.89 0.32 13.09
CA ILE A 345 21.33 -0.98 13.48
C ILE A 345 21.40 -1.10 15.00
N SER A 346 20.29 -1.45 15.66
CA SER A 346 20.30 -1.61 17.13
C SER A 346 20.72 -3.03 17.49
N GLU A 347 20.04 -4.04 16.94
CA GLU A 347 20.29 -5.45 17.20
C GLU A 347 20.39 -6.22 15.87
N SER A 348 21.39 -7.11 15.76
CA SER A 348 21.57 -7.93 14.55
C SER A 348 22.26 -9.27 14.80
N ARG A 349 21.86 -10.30 14.06
CA ARG A 349 22.60 -11.57 13.92
C ARG A 349 23.16 -11.73 12.52
N ASN A 350 24.40 -12.21 12.37
CA ASN A 350 25.03 -12.68 11.12
C ASN A 350 25.08 -11.68 9.95
N LEU A 351 25.55 -10.47 10.21
CA LEU A 351 25.54 -9.40 9.22
C LEU A 351 26.87 -9.29 8.44
N ARG A 352 26.73 -9.10 7.12
CA ARG A 352 27.83 -8.83 6.18
C ARG A 352 27.56 -7.55 5.42
N ILE A 353 28.49 -6.60 5.51
CA ILE A 353 28.41 -5.31 4.82
C ILE A 353 29.73 -5.06 4.10
N SER A 354 29.65 -4.76 2.81
CA SER A 354 30.83 -4.69 1.94
C SER A 354 31.37 -3.29 1.71
N VAL A 355 30.55 -2.23 1.77
CA VAL A 355 30.95 -0.82 1.59
C VAL A 355 29.93 0.09 2.29
N SER A 356 30.38 1.04 3.13
CA SER A 356 29.55 2.20 3.51
C SER A 356 30.37 3.38 4.04
N GLN A 357 29.84 4.60 3.95
CA GLN A 357 30.49 5.76 4.56
C GLN A 357 30.38 5.73 6.10
N ASN A 358 29.16 5.66 6.63
CA ASN A 358 28.92 5.70 8.08
C ASN A 358 28.08 4.52 8.56
N LEU A 359 28.63 3.74 9.48
CA LEU A 359 27.94 2.60 10.08
C LEU A 359 27.95 2.73 11.61
N ARG A 360 26.78 2.55 12.23
CA ARG A 360 26.65 2.46 13.69
C ARG A 360 25.84 1.23 14.06
N ILE A 361 26.42 0.38 14.91
CA ILE A 361 25.78 -0.83 15.41
C ILE A 361 25.86 -0.83 16.94
N ARG A 362 24.77 -1.20 17.63
CA ARG A 362 24.75 -1.26 19.09
C ARG A 362 25.08 -2.67 19.61
N PHE A 363 24.30 -3.69 19.23
CA PHE A 363 24.37 -5.06 19.76
C PHE A 363 24.29 -6.15 18.66
N PRO A 364 25.39 -6.45 17.96
CA PRO A 364 25.53 -7.66 17.15
C PRO A 364 25.70 -8.91 18.03
N GLU A 365 24.82 -9.91 17.87
CA GLU A 365 24.85 -11.15 18.67
C GLU A 365 25.75 -12.26 18.08
N SER A 366 26.36 -12.11 16.89
CA SER A 366 27.17 -13.18 16.25
C SER A 366 28.30 -12.71 15.31
N GLU A 367 28.91 -13.63 14.53
CA GLU A 367 30.08 -13.36 13.66
C GLU A 367 29.77 -12.29 12.59
N PHE A 368 30.56 -11.22 12.60
CA PHE A 368 30.33 -10.07 11.74
C PHE A 368 31.55 -9.82 10.83
N ARG A 369 31.30 -9.56 9.53
CA ARG A 369 32.35 -9.21 8.55
C ARG A 369 32.07 -7.88 7.85
N ILE A 370 33.09 -7.03 7.82
CA ILE A 370 33.03 -5.63 7.39
C ILE A 370 34.25 -5.36 6.53
N ALA A 371 34.06 -4.82 5.33
CA ALA A 371 35.14 -4.31 4.48
C ALA A 371 34.86 -2.85 4.03
N GLU A 372 35.88 -1.99 3.99
CA GLU A 372 35.84 -0.66 3.35
C GLU A 372 34.82 0.34 3.94
N PHE A 373 35.23 1.06 5.01
CA PHE A 373 34.38 2.07 5.68
C PHE A 373 35.13 3.35 6.04
N GLN A 374 34.46 4.50 5.97
CA GLN A 374 35.04 5.77 6.48
C GLN A 374 34.92 5.88 8.00
N VAL A 375 33.70 5.75 8.54
CA VAL A 375 33.44 5.86 9.98
C VAL A 375 32.59 4.69 10.45
N PHE A 376 33.12 3.94 11.40
CA PHE A 376 32.44 2.81 11.98
C PHE A 376 32.45 2.87 13.51
N ARG A 377 31.27 2.71 14.12
CA ARG A 377 31.08 2.70 15.57
C ARG A 377 30.30 1.47 16.03
N ILE A 378 30.85 0.78 17.01
CA ILE A 378 30.20 -0.35 17.68
C ILE A 378 30.18 -0.12 19.19
N SER A 379 29.08 -0.48 19.83
CA SER A 379 29.03 -0.48 21.30
C SER A 379 29.63 -1.78 21.82
N GLU A 380 28.98 -2.92 21.62
CA GLU A 380 29.42 -4.23 22.11
C GLU A 380 29.43 -5.27 20.98
N SER A 381 30.27 -6.30 21.03
CA SER A 381 30.24 -7.41 20.05
C SER A 381 30.98 -8.65 20.54
N GLN A 382 30.56 -9.85 20.14
CA GLN A 382 31.35 -11.05 20.43
C GLN A 382 32.50 -11.25 19.45
N ASN A 383 32.22 -11.44 18.15
CA ASN A 383 33.20 -11.84 17.16
C ASN A 383 33.14 -10.95 15.93
N LEU A 384 34.25 -10.30 15.61
CA LEU A 384 34.28 -9.30 14.54
C LEU A 384 35.54 -9.40 13.69
N ARG A 385 35.36 -9.31 12.37
CA ARG A 385 36.45 -9.18 11.40
C ARG A 385 36.21 -7.94 10.54
N ILE A 386 37.21 -7.07 10.49
CA ILE A 386 37.12 -5.81 9.76
C ILE A 386 38.35 -5.68 8.86
N SER A 387 38.12 -5.27 7.62
CA SER A 387 39.17 -4.87 6.69
C SER A 387 39.01 -3.39 6.37
N GLU A 388 40.11 -2.63 6.47
CA GLU A 388 40.26 -1.27 5.95
C GLU A 388 39.21 -0.22 6.43
N PRO A 389 38.97 -0.04 7.74
CA PRO A 389 38.27 1.14 8.21
C PRO A 389 39.23 2.34 8.28
N GLN A 390 38.77 3.52 7.85
CA GLN A 390 39.50 4.76 8.12
C GLN A 390 39.39 5.13 9.60
N ASN A 391 38.18 5.23 10.15
CA ASN A 391 37.95 5.58 11.55
C ASN A 391 37.07 4.54 12.24
N LEU A 392 37.63 3.83 13.21
CA LEU A 392 36.92 2.80 13.96
C LEU A 392 36.91 3.11 15.46
N ARG A 393 35.71 3.11 16.05
CA ARG A 393 35.51 3.14 17.50
C ARG A 393 34.71 1.95 17.97
N ILE A 394 35.25 1.21 18.93
CA ILE A 394 34.58 0.06 19.54
C ILE A 394 34.62 0.26 21.06
N SER A 395 33.49 0.04 21.74
CA SER A 395 33.48 0.12 23.21
C SER A 395 33.99 -1.20 23.77
N GLU A 396 33.33 -2.33 23.46
CA GLU A 396 33.67 -3.63 24.04
C GLU A 396 33.61 -4.76 23.00
N PHE A 397 34.52 -5.73 23.07
CA PHE A 397 34.41 -6.98 22.31
C PHE A 397 35.15 -8.19 22.91
N GLN A 398 34.75 -9.41 22.52
CA GLN A 398 35.51 -10.63 22.86
C GLN A 398 36.64 -10.91 21.87
N ASN A 399 36.35 -11.08 20.58
CA ASN A 399 37.37 -11.37 19.56
C ASN A 399 37.28 -10.42 18.37
N LEU A 400 38.36 -9.69 18.09
CA LEU A 400 38.45 -8.80 16.95
C LEU A 400 39.69 -9.10 16.11
N ARG A 401 39.49 -9.16 14.80
CA ARG A 401 40.58 -9.15 13.81
C ARG A 401 40.42 -7.95 12.90
N ILE A 402 41.48 -7.17 12.76
CA ILE A 402 41.57 -6.05 11.83
C ILE A 402 42.74 -6.30 10.91
N SER A 403 42.51 -6.24 9.60
CA SER A 403 43.59 -6.34 8.61
C SER A 403 44.41 -5.05 8.62
N GLU A 404 43.79 -3.94 8.24
CA GLU A 404 44.44 -2.63 8.13
C GLU A 404 43.49 -1.57 8.69
N SER A 405 44.01 -0.46 9.25
CA SER A 405 43.19 0.68 9.71
C SER A 405 44.00 1.99 9.80
N GLN A 406 43.36 3.13 9.62
CA GLN A 406 44.02 4.43 9.87
C GLN A 406 43.93 4.82 11.35
N ASP A 407 42.71 5.03 11.87
CA ASP A 407 42.47 5.46 13.24
C ASP A 407 41.58 4.45 13.98
N LEU A 408 42.15 3.77 14.97
CA LEU A 408 41.46 2.79 15.81
C LEU A 408 41.40 3.24 17.27
N ARG A 409 40.20 3.25 17.85
CA ARG A 409 39.97 3.43 19.29
C ARG A 409 39.14 2.29 19.84
N ILE A 410 39.67 1.62 20.86
CA ILE A 410 39.02 0.52 21.55
C ILE A 410 39.01 0.84 23.04
N SER A 411 37.87 0.67 23.70
CA SER A 411 37.81 0.82 25.16
C SER A 411 38.27 -0.47 25.82
N GLU A 412 37.59 -1.58 25.56
CA GLU A 412 37.88 -2.88 26.19
C GLU A 412 37.85 -4.04 25.19
N SER A 413 38.68 -5.06 25.45
CA SER A 413 38.79 -6.23 24.60
C SER A 413 39.34 -7.48 25.29
N GLN A 414 38.90 -8.68 24.89
CA GLN A 414 39.56 -9.91 25.32
C GLN A 414 40.69 -10.33 24.38
N ASN A 415 40.42 -10.51 23.09
CA ASN A 415 41.41 -10.95 22.10
C ASN A 415 41.38 -10.05 20.87
N LEU A 416 42.46 -9.31 20.66
CA LEU A 416 42.62 -8.42 19.52
C LEU A 416 43.83 -8.82 18.66
N ARG A 417 43.59 -8.93 17.35
CA ARG A 417 44.66 -9.06 16.34
C ARG A 417 44.54 -7.94 15.32
N ILE A 418 45.63 -7.24 15.09
CA ILE A 418 45.73 -6.17 14.11
C ILE A 418 46.93 -6.50 13.22
N SER A 419 46.77 -6.57 11.91
CA SER A 419 47.95 -6.67 11.04
C SER A 419 48.62 -5.30 10.97
N GLU A 420 47.90 -4.25 10.56
CA GLU A 420 48.48 -2.92 10.39
C GLU A 420 47.57 -1.80 10.94
N SER A 421 48.16 -0.78 11.57
CA SER A 421 47.44 0.46 11.90
C SER A 421 48.34 1.70 11.92
N GLN A 422 47.79 2.86 11.53
CA GLN A 422 48.52 4.12 11.69
C GLN A 422 48.42 4.64 13.13
N ASN A 423 47.21 4.80 13.67
CA ASN A 423 47.00 5.29 15.03
C ASN A 423 46.09 4.34 15.80
N LEU A 424 46.65 3.74 16.86
CA LEU A 424 45.97 2.81 17.71
C LEU A 424 45.89 3.34 19.14
N ARG A 425 44.68 3.40 19.70
CA ARG A 425 44.45 3.66 21.12
C ARG A 425 43.56 2.58 21.71
N ILE A 426 44.04 1.94 22.75
CA ILE A 426 43.32 0.91 23.49
C ILE A 426 43.32 1.30 24.96
N SER A 427 42.19 1.25 25.65
CA SER A 427 42.22 1.46 27.11
C SER A 427 42.65 0.15 27.76
N GLU A 428 41.92 -0.93 27.52
CA GLU A 428 42.14 -2.22 28.18
C GLU A 428 42.07 -3.41 27.18
N SER A 429 42.97 -4.39 27.37
CA SER A 429 42.94 -5.63 26.59
C SER A 429 43.53 -6.82 27.34
N GLN A 430 42.92 -8.01 27.27
CA GLN A 430 43.59 -9.20 27.82
C GLN A 430 44.74 -9.66 26.90
N ASN A 431 44.46 -9.94 25.63
CA ASN A 431 45.43 -10.46 24.68
C ASN A 431 45.46 -9.65 23.39
N LEU A 432 46.62 -9.09 23.08
CA LEU A 432 46.83 -8.24 21.93
C LEU A 432 48.00 -8.73 21.07
N ARG A 433 47.76 -8.84 19.77
CA ARG A 433 48.80 -9.07 18.76
C ARG A 433 48.71 -8.02 17.67
N ILE A 434 49.82 -7.33 17.44
CA ILE A 434 49.96 -6.32 16.39
C ILE A 434 51.15 -6.72 15.54
N SER A 435 50.99 -6.82 14.22
CA SER A 435 52.16 -6.98 13.35
C SER A 435 52.87 -5.64 13.23
N GLU A 436 52.18 -4.60 12.77
CA GLU A 436 52.77 -3.28 12.51
C GLU A 436 51.91 -2.13 13.04
N SER A 437 52.54 -1.12 13.61
CA SER A 437 51.85 0.13 13.96
C SER A 437 52.76 1.37 13.90
N GLN A 438 52.22 2.52 13.48
CA GLN A 438 52.98 3.78 13.57
C GLN A 438 52.89 4.39 14.98
N ASN A 439 51.68 4.65 15.47
CA ASN A 439 51.46 5.24 16.78
C ASN A 439 50.53 4.35 17.62
N PHE A 440 51.09 3.65 18.60
CA PHE A 440 50.30 2.81 19.49
C PHE A 440 50.35 3.31 20.94
N ARG A 441 49.16 3.51 21.51
CA ARG A 441 48.97 3.77 22.94
C ARG A 441 48.03 2.74 23.55
N ILE A 442 48.45 2.16 24.67
CA ILE A 442 47.59 1.31 25.50
C ILE A 442 47.74 1.64 26.98
N SER A 443 46.62 1.69 27.71
CA SER A 443 46.67 1.89 29.15
C SER A 443 47.04 0.59 29.84
N GLU A 444 46.25 -0.47 29.67
CA GLU A 444 46.43 -1.71 30.43
C GLU A 444 46.28 -2.96 29.55
N PHE A 445 47.12 -3.97 29.77
CA PHE A 445 46.93 -5.30 29.20
C PHE A 445 47.60 -6.46 29.95
N GLN A 446 47.12 -7.68 29.73
CA GLN A 446 47.79 -8.89 30.26
C GLN A 446 48.90 -9.38 29.33
N ASN A 447 48.62 -9.61 28.04
CA ASN A 447 49.60 -10.14 27.09
C ASN A 447 49.63 -9.33 25.79
N LEU A 448 50.78 -8.77 25.44
CA LEU A 448 50.99 -8.05 24.18
C LEU A 448 52.18 -8.63 23.40
N ARG A 449 51.95 -8.85 22.11
CA ARG A 449 53.00 -9.10 21.12
C ARG A 449 52.94 -8.06 20.02
N ILE A 450 54.06 -7.41 19.77
CA ILE A 450 54.23 -6.46 18.66
C ILE A 450 55.42 -6.94 17.83
N SER A 451 55.26 -7.03 16.51
CA SER A 451 56.42 -7.22 15.64
C SER A 451 57.14 -5.89 15.45
N GLU A 452 56.47 -4.88 14.92
CA GLU A 452 57.09 -3.59 14.61
C GLU A 452 56.24 -2.41 15.07
N SER A 453 56.88 -1.40 15.65
CA SER A 453 56.22 -0.15 16.02
C SER A 453 57.14 1.07 15.94
N GLN A 454 56.66 2.18 15.36
CA GLN A 454 57.44 3.44 15.41
C GLN A 454 57.35 4.12 16.79
N ASN A 455 56.15 4.36 17.30
CA ASN A 455 55.93 5.06 18.57
C ASN A 455 54.99 4.26 19.47
N LEU A 456 55.55 3.63 20.50
CA LEU A 456 54.81 2.82 21.45
C LEU A 456 54.78 3.49 22.83
N ARG A 457 53.58 3.64 23.40
CA ARG A 457 53.40 4.08 24.79
C ARG A 457 52.47 3.12 25.53
N ILE A 458 52.95 2.59 26.65
CA ILE A 458 52.24 1.65 27.50
C ILE A 458 52.22 2.20 28.92
N SER A 459 51.07 2.17 29.59
CA SER A 459 51.01 2.54 31.01
C SER A 459 51.36 1.34 31.88
N GLU A 460 50.57 0.27 31.82
CA GLU A 460 50.73 -0.92 32.66
C GLU A 460 50.63 -2.22 31.84
N SER A 461 51.40 -3.25 32.23
CA SER A 461 51.29 -4.57 31.62
C SER A 461 51.79 -5.75 32.45
N GLN A 462 51.30 -6.97 32.17
CA GLN A 462 51.92 -8.19 32.72
C GLN A 462 53.02 -8.72 31.81
N ASN A 463 52.71 -9.10 30.57
CA ASN A 463 53.66 -9.74 29.67
C ASN A 463 53.74 -9.04 28.31
N LEU A 464 54.92 -8.54 27.98
CA LEU A 464 55.18 -7.81 26.75
C LEU A 464 56.33 -8.42 25.96
N ARG A 465 56.10 -8.64 24.65
CA ARG A 465 57.13 -9.01 23.68
C ARG A 465 57.09 -8.05 22.49
N ILE A 466 58.22 -7.42 22.21
CA ILE A 466 58.39 -6.53 21.07
C ILE A 466 59.59 -7.05 20.28
N LEU A 467 59.43 -7.26 18.96
CA LEU A 467 60.58 -7.54 18.11
C LEU A 467 61.36 -6.25 17.86
N GLU A 468 60.72 -5.25 17.25
CA GLU A 468 61.38 -4.00 16.87
C GLU A 468 60.56 -2.76 17.26
N SER A 469 61.24 -1.72 17.75
CA SER A 469 60.61 -0.42 18.01
C SER A 469 61.55 0.77 17.83
N GLN A 470 61.07 1.90 17.31
CA GLN A 470 61.89 3.13 17.29
C GLN A 470 61.82 3.87 18.64
N ASN A 471 60.63 4.22 19.10
CA ASN A 471 60.42 4.93 20.35
C ASN A 471 59.46 4.15 21.25
N PHE A 472 59.97 3.57 22.32
CA PHE A 472 59.16 2.83 23.28
C PHE A 472 59.22 3.46 24.68
N ARG A 473 58.04 3.73 25.24
CA ARG A 473 57.86 4.14 26.64
C ARG A 473 56.91 3.21 27.35
N ILE A 474 57.30 2.72 28.52
CA ILE A 474 56.44 1.95 29.41
C ILE A 474 56.59 2.40 30.86
N SER A 475 55.48 2.52 31.59
CA SER A 475 55.51 2.97 32.98
C SER A 475 55.69 1.79 33.92
N GLU A 476 54.84 0.76 33.85
CA GLU A 476 54.86 -0.40 34.75
C GLU A 476 54.74 -1.73 33.97
N PHE A 477 55.58 -2.73 34.32
CA PHE A 477 55.42 -4.08 33.80
C PHE A 477 55.97 -5.23 34.65
N GLN A 478 55.39 -6.43 34.56
CA GLN A 478 55.99 -7.62 35.16
C GLN A 478 57.10 -8.22 34.29
N ASN A 479 56.85 -8.49 33.01
CA ASN A 479 57.79 -9.17 32.12
C ASN A 479 57.88 -8.48 30.76
N LEU A 480 59.08 -8.02 30.39
CA LEU A 480 59.37 -7.44 29.08
C LEU A 480 60.49 -8.18 28.36
N ARG A 481 60.26 -8.52 27.10
CA ARG A 481 61.30 -8.94 26.14
C ARG A 481 61.29 -8.05 24.91
N ILE A 482 62.44 -7.47 24.59
CA ILE A 482 62.65 -6.66 23.39
C ILE A 482 63.83 -7.25 22.62
N SER A 483 63.69 -7.46 21.31
CA SER A 483 64.86 -7.77 20.48
C SER A 483 65.62 -6.49 20.18
N GLU A 484 64.99 -5.49 19.56
CA GLU A 484 65.65 -4.25 19.13
C GLU A 484 64.83 -3.01 19.49
N SER A 485 65.49 -1.96 20.00
CA SER A 485 64.86 -0.66 20.19
C SER A 485 65.82 0.53 20.06
N GLN A 486 65.47 1.56 19.29
CA GLN A 486 66.32 2.76 19.22
C GLN A 486 66.25 3.60 20.50
N ASN A 487 65.05 3.92 20.99
CA ASN A 487 64.85 4.73 22.19
C ASN A 487 63.88 4.05 23.16
N LEU A 488 64.41 3.53 24.25
CA LEU A 488 63.64 2.86 25.30
C LEU A 488 63.65 3.66 26.60
N ARG A 489 62.45 3.98 27.11
CA ARG A 489 62.27 4.56 28.45
C ARG A 489 61.34 3.69 29.27
N ILE A 490 61.81 3.30 30.44
CA ILE A 490 61.05 2.50 31.40
C ILE A 490 61.03 3.17 32.77
N SER A 491 60.04 2.87 33.60
CA SER A 491 60.02 3.32 35.00
C SER A 491 60.08 2.13 35.95
N GLU A 492 58.97 1.42 36.14
CA GLU A 492 58.83 0.32 37.12
C GLU A 492 58.74 -1.05 36.44
N PHE A 493 59.48 -2.04 36.95
CA PHE A 493 59.47 -3.39 36.39
C PHE A 493 59.94 -4.50 37.31
N GLN A 494 59.53 -5.75 37.01
CA GLN A 494 60.07 -6.96 37.66
C GLN A 494 61.16 -7.65 36.81
N ASN A 495 60.86 -8.03 35.56
CA ASN A 495 61.78 -8.78 34.69
C ASN A 495 61.95 -8.12 33.32
N LEU A 496 63.20 -7.88 32.92
CA LEU A 496 63.56 -7.21 31.67
C LEU A 496 64.64 -7.98 30.90
N ARG A 497 64.38 -8.26 29.62
CA ARG A 497 65.39 -8.77 28.67
C ARG A 497 65.37 -7.91 27.41
N ILE A 498 66.55 -7.43 27.01
CA ILE A 498 66.74 -6.60 25.83
C ILE A 498 67.93 -7.18 25.08
N SER A 499 67.81 -7.51 23.80
CA SER A 499 68.98 -7.94 23.02
C SER A 499 69.81 -6.76 22.54
N GLU A 500 69.16 -5.70 22.01
CA GLU A 500 69.83 -4.51 21.51
C GLU A 500 69.01 -3.24 21.78
N SER A 501 69.66 -2.19 22.30
CA SER A 501 69.08 -0.85 22.34
C SER A 501 70.12 0.25 22.24
N GLN A 502 69.84 1.29 21.44
CA GLN A 502 70.76 2.43 21.27
C GLN A 502 70.69 3.42 22.43
N ASN A 503 69.49 3.82 22.85
CA ASN A 503 69.27 4.79 23.92
C ASN A 503 68.29 4.25 24.96
N PHE A 504 68.81 3.88 26.13
CA PHE A 504 68.03 3.31 27.23
C PHE A 504 68.01 4.22 28.47
N ARG A 505 66.82 4.44 29.06
CA ARG A 505 66.64 5.24 30.29
C ARG A 505 65.66 4.58 31.27
N ILE A 506 65.96 4.66 32.56
CA ILE A 506 65.12 4.20 33.67
C ILE A 506 64.84 5.38 34.62
N SER A 507 63.57 5.65 34.96
CA SER A 507 63.16 6.84 35.75
C SER A 507 63.19 6.66 37.27
N GLU A 508 62.63 5.57 37.79
CA GLU A 508 62.43 5.34 39.24
C GLU A 508 62.66 3.87 39.56
N SER A 509 63.63 3.57 40.43
CA SER A 509 63.99 2.21 40.82
C SER A 509 63.80 2.02 42.33
N GLN A 510 62.58 1.70 42.76
CA GLN A 510 62.39 1.13 44.10
C GLN A 510 62.12 -0.36 43.99
N TYR A 511 62.93 -1.15 44.69
CA TYR A 511 62.92 -2.63 44.78
C TYR A 511 63.53 -3.41 43.59
N LEU A 512 64.86 -3.45 43.55
CA LEU A 512 65.63 -4.32 42.66
C LEU A 512 65.57 -5.80 43.12
N ILE A 513 64.72 -6.62 42.49
CA ILE A 513 65.06 -8.01 42.14
C ILE A 513 64.97 -8.14 40.62
N SER A 514 65.73 -7.32 39.90
CA SER A 514 65.72 -7.27 38.45
C SER A 514 66.83 -8.17 37.87
N ARG A 515 66.47 -9.18 37.08
CA ARG A 515 67.43 -9.88 36.18
C ARG A 515 67.43 -9.18 34.83
N ILE A 516 68.31 -8.20 34.66
CA ILE A 516 68.61 -7.60 33.36
C ILE A 516 69.57 -8.55 32.62
N ARG A 517 69.19 -8.97 31.42
CA ARG A 517 70.09 -9.66 30.48
C ARG A 517 70.12 -8.82 29.21
N ILE A 518 71.28 -8.19 28.97
CA ILE A 518 71.67 -7.49 27.74
C ILE A 518 72.40 -8.49 26.87
#